data_AF-A0A485CRM0-F1
#
_entry.id   AF-A0A485CRM0-F1
#
_cell.length_a   1.000
_cell.length_b   1.000
_cell.length_c   1.000
_cell.angle_alpha   90.00
_cell.angle_beta   90.00
_cell.angle_gamma   90.00
#
_symmetry.space_group_name_H-M   'P 1'
#
loop_
_entity.id
_entity.type
_entity.pdbx_description
1 polymer ?
#
loop_
_entity_poly.entity_id
_entity_poly.type
_entity_poly.pdbx_seq_one_letter_code
_entity_poly.pdbx_strand_id
1 'polypeptide(L)'
;MTFNEGPGGYHQMDVMGEALDIGRQHLEALGRQEAELTDDQIDAMIVDYSAVGKSFSDIARARYPGQITEETLNYIQQQIANNMARLQR
;
A
#
# COMPACT_ATOMS: atom_id res chain seq x y z
N MET A 1 5.13 1.78 -0.30
CA MET A 1 5.14 3.15 -0.84
C MET A 1 4.74 3.07 -2.29
N THR A 2 3.74 3.83 -2.69
CA THR A 2 3.30 4.00 -4.10
C THR A 2 3.83 5.33 -4.64
N PHE A 3 5.01 5.74 -4.21
CA PHE A 3 5.59 7.02 -4.60
C PHE A 3 7.06 7.10 -4.16
N ASN A 4 7.89 7.69 -5.01
CA ASN A 4 9.24 8.15 -4.67
C ASN A 4 9.52 9.41 -5.51
N GLU A 5 9.73 10.57 -4.86
CA GLU A 5 10.17 11.81 -5.51
C GLU A 5 11.65 11.71 -5.89
N GLY A 6 11.98 10.76 -6.78
CA GLY A 6 13.29 10.69 -7.38
C GLY A 6 13.50 11.85 -8.38
N PRO A 7 14.75 12.25 -8.67
CA PRO A 7 15.08 13.33 -9.60
C PRO A 7 14.69 13.11 -11.08
N GLY A 8 13.76 12.20 -11.39
CA GLY A 8 13.24 11.88 -12.72
C GLY A 8 11.71 11.85 -12.83
N GLY A 9 10.98 12.14 -11.75
CA GLY A 9 9.51 12.10 -11.72
C GLY A 9 8.93 10.71 -11.48
N TYR A 10 7.65 10.54 -11.87
CA TYR A 10 6.84 9.35 -11.62
C TYR A 10 7.40 8.11 -12.35
N HIS A 11 7.93 7.15 -11.59
CA HIS A 11 8.34 5.83 -12.11
C HIS A 11 7.56 4.71 -11.41
N GLN A 12 6.23 4.75 -11.50
CA GLN A 12 5.38 3.67 -10.99
C GLN A 12 4.59 3.05 -12.15
N MET A 13 4.47 1.72 -12.13
CA MET A 13 3.55 1.00 -13.01
C MET A 13 2.12 1.28 -12.53
N ASP A 14 1.23 1.58 -13.47
CA ASP A 14 -0.19 1.73 -13.18
C ASP A 14 -0.80 0.38 -12.77
N VAL A 15 -1.90 0.45 -12.01
CA VAL A 15 -2.78 -0.68 -11.75
C VAL A 15 -4.08 -0.40 -12.48
N MET A 16 -4.31 -1.14 -13.55
CA MET A 16 -5.52 -1.00 -14.39
C MET A 16 -5.71 0.43 -14.90
N GLY A 17 -4.64 1.11 -15.31
CA GLY A 17 -4.64 2.47 -15.84
C GLY A 17 -4.46 3.59 -14.80
N GLU A 18 -4.43 3.27 -13.50
CA GLU A 18 -4.26 4.25 -12.42
C GLU A 18 -2.89 4.12 -11.71
N ALA A 19 -2.13 5.21 -11.62
CA ALA A 19 -0.78 5.20 -11.05
C ALA A 19 -0.61 6.07 -9.79
N LEU A 20 -1.50 7.04 -9.55
CA LEU A 20 -1.44 8.00 -8.45
C LEU A 20 -2.42 7.64 -7.33
N ASP A 21 -3.67 7.37 -7.69
CA ASP A 21 -4.80 7.19 -6.78
C ASP A 21 -5.39 5.77 -6.86
N ILE A 22 -4.52 4.76 -6.74
CA ILE A 22 -4.93 3.35 -6.75
C ILE A 22 -5.88 3.08 -5.58
N GLY A 23 -7.18 3.07 -5.88
CA GLY A 23 -8.25 2.67 -4.98
C GLY A 23 -8.70 1.22 -5.13
N ARG A 24 -9.68 0.82 -4.32
CA ARG A 24 -10.22 -0.55 -4.25
C ARG A 24 -10.63 -1.12 -5.60
N GLN A 25 -11.35 -0.33 -6.40
CA GLN A 25 -11.85 -0.78 -7.71
C GLN A 25 -10.74 -1.26 -8.65
N HIS A 26 -9.56 -0.64 -8.60
CA HIS A 26 -8.43 -1.02 -9.45
C HIS A 26 -7.81 -2.34 -8.98
N LEU A 27 -7.73 -2.57 -7.67
CA LEU A 27 -7.26 -3.85 -7.11
C LEU A 27 -8.25 -4.97 -7.40
N GLU A 28 -9.55 -4.70 -7.32
CA GLU A 28 -10.57 -5.69 -7.67
C GLU A 28 -10.55 -6.01 -9.17
N ALA A 29 -10.38 -5.01 -10.03
CA ALA A 29 -10.23 -5.22 -11.47
C ALA A 29 -8.97 -6.04 -11.79
N LEU A 30 -7.83 -5.72 -11.17
CA LEU A 30 -6.59 -6.49 -11.30
C LEU A 30 -6.79 -7.96 -10.85
N GLY A 31 -7.37 -8.16 -9.67
CA GLY A 31 -7.58 -9.49 -9.10
C GLY A 31 -8.49 -10.37 -9.97
N ARG A 32 -9.58 -9.80 -10.49
CA ARG A 32 -10.51 -10.55 -11.35
C ARG A 32 -9.96 -10.79 -12.76
N GLN A 33 -9.39 -9.77 -13.40
CA GLN A 33 -9.06 -9.81 -14.82
C GLN A 33 -7.69 -10.43 -15.11
N GLU A 34 -6.71 -10.17 -14.25
CA GLU A 34 -5.32 -10.60 -14.49
C GLU A 34 -4.91 -11.80 -13.65
N ALA A 35 -5.55 -12.00 -12.49
CA ALA A 35 -5.21 -13.05 -11.54
C ALA A 35 -6.32 -14.12 -11.35
N GLU A 36 -7.46 -13.98 -12.03
CA GLU A 36 -8.60 -14.92 -11.98
C GLU A 36 -9.08 -15.23 -10.55
N LEU A 37 -8.95 -14.27 -9.64
CA LEU A 37 -9.39 -14.40 -8.24
C LEU A 37 -10.88 -14.12 -8.08
N THR A 38 -11.47 -14.74 -7.06
CA THR A 38 -12.82 -14.42 -6.59
C THR A 38 -12.82 -13.15 -5.75
N ASP A 39 -13.98 -12.49 -5.64
CA ASP A 39 -14.15 -11.28 -4.82
C ASP A 39 -13.79 -11.54 -3.34
N ASP A 40 -14.13 -12.72 -2.80
CA ASP A 40 -13.79 -13.10 -1.43
C ASP A 40 -12.28 -13.22 -1.21
N GLN A 41 -11.53 -13.76 -2.19
CA GLN A 41 -10.07 -13.85 -2.11
C GLN A 41 -9.44 -12.45 -2.17
N ILE A 42 -9.94 -11.57 -3.03
CA ILE A 42 -9.46 -10.19 -3.15
C ILE A 42 -9.72 -9.43 -1.85
N ASP A 43 -10.93 -9.53 -1.30
CA ASP A 43 -11.31 -8.88 -0.04
C ASP A 43 -10.44 -9.37 1.12
N ALA A 44 -10.19 -10.68 1.22
CA ALA A 44 -9.31 -11.25 2.23
C ALA A 44 -7.87 -10.71 2.12
N MET A 45 -7.32 -10.67 0.90
CA MET A 45 -5.97 -10.12 0.67
C MET A 45 -5.88 -8.64 1.04
N ILE A 46 -6.88 -7.83 0.65
CA ILE A 46 -6.92 -6.40 1.02
C ILE A 46 -6.91 -6.23 2.54
N VAL A 47 -7.70 -7.04 3.27
CA VAL A 47 -7.75 -7.00 4.73
C VAL A 47 -6.41 -7.41 5.35
N ASP A 48 -5.83 -8.52 4.91
CA ASP A 48 -4.57 -9.05 5.45
C ASP A 48 -3.40 -8.07 5.24
N TYR A 49 -3.23 -7.54 4.04
CA TYR A 49 -2.16 -6.57 3.76
C TYR A 49 -2.40 -5.23 4.47
N SER A 50 -3.67 -4.80 4.62
CA SER A 50 -3.99 -3.60 5.40
C SER A 50 -3.65 -3.78 6.88
N ALA A 51 -3.83 -4.98 7.44
CA ALA A 51 -3.44 -5.27 8.82
C ALA A 51 -1.92 -5.16 9.00
N VAL A 52 -1.13 -5.70 8.06
CA VAL A 52 0.34 -5.53 8.06
C VAL A 52 0.73 -4.06 7.94
N GLY A 53 0.09 -3.32 7.03
CA GLY A 53 0.35 -1.89 6.82
C GLY A 53 0.09 -1.04 8.06
N LYS A 54 -0.96 -1.34 8.83
CA LYS A 54 -1.27 -0.65 10.10
C LYS A 54 -0.19 -0.85 11.17
N SER A 55 0.48 -2.00 11.17
CA SER A 55 1.53 -2.34 12.14
C SER A 55 2.95 -2.07 11.65
N PHE A 56 3.13 -1.40 10.50
CA PHE A 56 4.43 -1.22 9.86
C PHE A 56 5.46 -0.58 10.81
N SER A 57 5.14 0.58 11.41
CA SER A 57 6.09 1.26 12.30
C SER A 57 6.44 0.42 13.53
N ASP A 58 5.47 -0.29 14.10
CA ASP A 58 5.71 -1.13 15.29
C ASP A 58 6.62 -2.31 14.96
N ILE A 59 6.39 -2.95 13.81
CA ILE A 59 7.24 -4.01 13.28
C ILE A 59 8.67 -3.49 13.04
N ALA A 60 8.79 -2.30 12.44
CA ALA A 60 10.07 -1.70 12.14
C ALA A 60 10.85 -1.33 13.41
N ARG A 61 10.19 -0.75 14.42
CA ARG A 61 10.79 -0.45 15.74
C ARG A 61 11.28 -1.71 16.43
N ALA A 62 10.49 -2.79 16.40
CA ALA A 62 10.85 -4.05 17.04
C ALA A 62 12.03 -4.75 16.36
N ARG A 63 12.12 -4.71 15.02
CA ARG A 63 13.18 -5.39 14.25
C ARG A 63 14.46 -4.57 14.09
N TYR A 64 14.35 -3.24 14.03
CA TYR A 64 15.47 -2.34 13.71
C TYR A 64 15.57 -1.19 14.72
N PRO A 65 15.73 -1.48 16.02
CA PRO A 65 15.72 -0.46 17.06
C PRO A 65 16.85 0.56 16.84
N GLY A 66 16.47 1.84 16.74
CA GLY A 66 17.41 2.95 16.58
C GLY A 66 18.09 3.06 15.20
N GLN A 67 17.74 2.20 14.23
CA GLN A 67 18.33 2.24 12.88
C GLN A 67 17.53 3.13 11.91
N ILE A 68 16.26 3.38 12.21
CA ILE A 68 15.37 4.23 11.42
C ILE A 68 14.93 5.39 12.30
N THR A 69 14.98 6.61 11.79
CA THR A 69 14.54 7.78 12.55
C THR A 69 13.02 7.74 12.74
N GLU A 70 12.54 8.25 13.87
CA GLU A 70 11.10 8.36 14.13
C GLU A 70 10.39 9.23 13.06
N GLU A 71 11.05 10.27 12.56
CA GLU A 71 10.54 11.09 11.48
C GLU A 71 10.29 10.26 10.21
N THR A 72 11.26 9.45 9.79
CA THR A 72 11.09 8.55 8.65
C THR A 72 9.97 7.56 8.91
N LEU A 73 9.94 6.89 10.08
CA LEU A 73 8.87 5.93 10.41
C LEU A 73 7.48 6.56 10.33
N ASN A 74 7.31 7.76 10.89
CA ASN A 74 6.05 8.49 10.86
C ASN A 74 5.65 8.86 9.42
N TYR A 75 6.60 9.33 8.62
CA TYR A 75 6.36 9.64 7.21
C TYR A 75 5.88 8.41 6.43
N ILE A 76 6.60 7.27 6.53
CA ILE A 76 6.23 6.05 5.82
C ILE A 76 4.84 5.57 6.27
N GLN A 77 4.58 5.57 7.57
CA GLN A 77 3.30 5.11 8.13
C GLN A 77 2.13 5.98 7.68
N GLN A 78 2.33 7.30 7.57
CA GLN A 78 1.32 8.21 7.04
C GLN A 78 1.01 7.92 5.58
N GLN A 79 2.02 7.66 4.74
CA GLN A 79 1.79 7.29 3.34
C GLN A 79 1.03 5.96 3.22
N ILE A 80 1.36 4.97 4.05
CA ILE A 80 0.62 3.70 4.11
C ILE A 80 -0.84 3.95 4.54
N ALA A 81 -1.07 4.78 5.56
CA ALA A 81 -2.41 5.13 6.02
C ALA A 81 -3.25 5.82 4.93
N ASN A 82 -2.66 6.76 4.19
CA ASN A 82 -3.33 7.44 3.08
C ASN A 82 -3.74 6.45 1.99
N ASN A 83 -2.85 5.51 1.63
CA ASN A 83 -3.17 4.48 0.64
C ASN A 83 -4.30 3.56 1.11
N MET A 84 -4.26 3.11 2.37
CA MET A 84 -5.31 2.28 2.94
C MET A 84 -6.68 2.98 3.01
N ALA A 85 -6.70 4.31 3.22
CA ALA A 85 -7.94 5.08 3.20
C ALA A 85 -8.67 4.97 1.85
N ARG A 86 -7.93 4.83 0.74
CA ARG A 86 -8.50 4.63 -0.61
C ARG A 86 -9.05 3.23 -0.87
N LEU A 87 -8.82 2.29 0.06
CA LEU A 87 -9.30 0.91 -0.03
C LEU A 87 -10.58 0.65 0.78
N GLN A 88 -11.02 1.63 1.59
CA GLN A 88 -12.24 1.56 2.37
C GLN A 88 -13.47 1.70 1.43
N ARG A 89 -14.54 0.96 1.73
CA ARG A 89 -15.81 1.00 0.97
C ARG A 89 -16.56 2.31 1.21
#